data_AF-A0A4R0R3Q7-F1
#
_entry.id   AF-A0A4R0R3Q7-F1
#
_cell.length_a   1.000
_cell.length_b   1.000
_cell.length_c   1.000
_cell.angle_alpha   90.00
_cell.angle_beta   90.00
_cell.angle_gamma   90.00
#
_symmetry.space_group_name_H-M   'P 1'
#
loop_
_entity.id
_entity.type
_entity.pdbx_description
1 polymer ?
#
loop_
_entity_poly.entity_id
_entity_poly.type
_entity_poly.pdbx_seq_one_letter_code
_entity_poly.pdbx_strand_id
1 'polypeptide(L)'
;MAETPDFNSSAERRARFGKVFAPRVEKLIEDLQAVAKTANLEIYDFDEALVKKLFIELARRFRATAHRFGIDFEISVEGESVE
;
A
#
# COMPACT_ATOMS: atom_id res chain seq x y z
N MET A 1 20.79 -28.73 -28.24
CA MET A 1 20.61 -27.29 -28.51
C MET A 1 19.97 -26.69 -27.29
N ALA A 2 20.63 -25.77 -26.59
CA ALA A 2 20.01 -25.06 -25.47
C ALA A 2 18.94 -24.13 -26.03
N GLU A 3 17.68 -24.31 -25.63
CA GLU A 3 16.60 -23.38 -25.95
C GLU A 3 17.00 -21.99 -25.44
N THR A 4 16.94 -21.01 -26.34
CA THR A 4 17.18 -19.62 -25.99
C THR A 4 16.08 -19.20 -25.00
N PRO A 5 16.41 -18.63 -23.83
CA PRO A 5 15.39 -18.27 -22.85
C PRO A 5 14.36 -17.31 -23.48
N ASP A 6 13.07 -17.65 -23.38
CA ASP A 6 12.00 -16.73 -23.76
C ASP A 6 11.82 -15.69 -22.64
N PHE A 7 12.58 -14.61 -22.78
CA PHE A 7 12.57 -13.52 -21.82
C PHE A 7 11.21 -12.83 -21.69
N ASN A 8 10.28 -13.05 -22.64
CA ASN A 8 8.94 -12.47 -22.64
C ASN A 8 7.84 -13.45 -22.23
N SER A 9 8.23 -14.66 -21.81
CA SER A 9 7.29 -15.64 -21.27
C SER A 9 6.49 -15.06 -20.09
N SER A 10 5.28 -15.58 -19.90
CA SER A 10 4.41 -15.18 -18.79
C SER A 10 5.07 -15.38 -17.42
N ALA A 11 5.86 -16.46 -17.26
CA ALA A 11 6.61 -16.77 -16.06
C ALA A 11 7.67 -15.69 -15.77
N GLU A 12 8.45 -15.28 -16.77
CA GLU A 12 9.48 -14.26 -16.59
C GLU A 12 8.91 -12.87 -16.32
N ARG A 13 7.79 -12.50 -16.98
CA ARG A 13 7.10 -11.24 -16.68
C ARG A 13 6.57 -11.21 -15.24
N ARG A 14 6.01 -12.33 -14.76
CA ARG A 14 5.54 -12.48 -13.38
C ARG A 14 6.70 -12.39 -12.38
N ALA A 15 7.82 -13.04 -12.66
CA ALA A 15 9.02 -12.98 -11.82
C ALA A 15 9.58 -11.55 -11.74
N ARG A 16 9.66 -10.83 -12.88
CA ARG A 16 10.08 -9.42 -12.92
C ARG A 16 9.14 -8.50 -12.16
N PHE A 17 7.83 -8.69 -12.32
CA PHE A 17 6.83 -7.94 -11.55
C PHE A 17 7.00 -8.16 -10.05
N GLY A 18 7.12 -9.41 -9.60
CA GLY A 18 7.31 -9.74 -8.18
C GLY A 18 8.54 -9.07 -7.56
N LYS A 19 9.68 -9.05 -8.30
CA LYS A 19 10.91 -8.37 -7.87
C LYS A 19 10.76 -6.86 -7.67
N VAL A 20 9.81 -6.22 -8.34
CA VAL A 20 9.59 -4.76 -8.23
C VAL A 20 8.45 -4.45 -7.27
N PHE A 21 7.37 -5.23 -7.31
CA PHE A 21 6.16 -4.98 -6.56
C PHE A 21 6.31 -5.34 -5.07
N ALA A 22 6.84 -6.53 -4.76
CA ALA A 22 6.94 -6.99 -3.38
C ALA A 22 7.77 -6.04 -2.49
N PRO A 23 8.99 -5.60 -2.89
CA PRO A 23 9.77 -4.67 -2.06
C PRO A 23 9.08 -3.30 -1.85
N ARG A 24 8.25 -2.86 -2.80
CA ARG A 24 7.48 -1.61 -2.65
C ARG A 24 6.37 -1.75 -1.63
N VAL A 25 5.69 -2.89 -1.62
CA VAL A 25 4.64 -3.19 -0.64
C VAL A 25 5.25 -3.39 0.75
N GLU A 26 6.37 -4.09 0.86
CA GLU A 26 7.12 -4.25 2.12
C GLU A 26 7.49 -2.89 2.71
N LYS A 27 8.03 -1.98 1.89
CA LYS A 27 8.34 -0.61 2.35
C LYS A 27 7.10 0.16 2.81
N LEU A 28 5.97 0.03 2.11
CA LEU A 28 4.72 0.66 2.56
C LEU A 28 4.27 0.13 3.93
N ILE A 29 4.42 -1.17 4.17
CA ILE A 29 4.11 -1.78 5.47
C ILE A 29 5.05 -1.23 6.56
N GLU A 30 6.35 -1.13 6.28
CA GLU A 30 7.33 -0.55 7.20
C GLU A 30 7.01 0.92 7.55
N ASP A 31 6.67 1.73 6.55
CA ASP A 31 6.30 3.13 6.74
C ASP A 31 5.04 3.25 7.62
N LEU A 32 4.04 2.39 7.44
CA LEU A 32 2.85 2.35 8.31
C LEU A 32 3.18 1.96 9.75
N GLN A 33 4.10 1.01 9.95
CA GLN A 33 4.58 0.66 11.28
C GLN A 33 5.33 1.81 11.94
N ALA A 34 6.11 2.58 11.17
CA ALA A 34 6.79 3.77 11.67
C ALA A 34 5.79 4.85 12.09
N VAL A 35 4.75 5.11 11.29
CA VAL A 35 3.65 6.04 11.64
C VAL A 35 2.99 5.62 12.96
N ALA A 36 2.70 4.34 13.17
CA ALA A 36 2.12 3.87 14.44
C ALA A 36 3.03 4.17 15.64
N LYS A 37 4.35 4.10 15.49
CA LYS A 37 5.32 4.45 16.55
C LYS A 37 5.41 5.95 16.81
N THR A 38 5.06 6.80 15.83
CA THR A 38 5.01 8.26 16.03
C THR A 38 3.87 8.70 16.92
N ALA A 39 2.84 7.86 17.09
CA ALA A 39 1.79 8.05 18.08
C ALA A 39 2.27 7.77 19.52
N ASN A 40 3.55 8.02 19.84
CA ASN A 40 4.02 8.02 21.21
C ASN A 40 3.46 9.27 21.93
N LEU A 41 2.30 9.09 22.54
CA LEU A 41 1.46 10.13 23.15
C LEU A 41 2.05 10.72 24.44
N GLU A 42 3.19 10.21 24.90
CA GLU A 42 3.84 10.72 26.12
C GLU A 42 4.60 12.03 25.88
N ILE A 43 4.91 12.35 24.61
CA ILE A 43 5.79 13.49 24.25
C ILE A 43 5.27 14.34 23.09
N TYR A 44 4.17 13.95 22.43
CA TYR A 44 3.58 14.69 21.32
C TYR A 44 2.07 14.86 21.50
N ASP A 45 1.60 16.10 21.40
CA ASP A 45 0.20 16.42 21.10
C ASP A 45 -0.01 16.38 19.59
N PHE A 46 -1.10 15.76 19.14
CA PHE A 46 -1.44 15.69 17.72
C PHE A 46 -2.83 16.26 17.47
N ASP A 47 -2.99 16.90 16.31
CA ASP A 47 -4.27 17.38 15.82
C ASP A 47 -5.08 16.19 15.27
N GLU A 48 -6.10 15.78 16.01
CA GLU A 48 -6.99 14.67 15.64
C GLU A 48 -7.64 14.87 14.26
N ALA A 49 -8.01 16.11 13.90
CA ALA A 49 -8.63 16.42 12.62
C ALA A 49 -7.62 16.27 11.47
N LEU A 50 -6.38 16.69 11.69
CA LEU A 50 -5.29 16.48 10.73
C LEU A 50 -5.00 15.00 10.55
N VAL A 51 -4.88 14.23 11.64
CA VAL A 51 -4.64 12.78 11.58
C VAL A 51 -5.75 12.09 10.81
N LYS A 52 -7.02 12.33 11.16
CA LYS A 52 -8.17 11.76 10.45
C LYS A 52 -8.14 12.07 8.96
N LYS A 53 -7.90 13.33 8.58
CA LYS A 53 -7.79 13.75 7.18
C LYS A 53 -6.71 12.99 6.42
N LEU A 54 -5.53 12.82 7.03
CA LEU A 54 -4.41 12.10 6.41
C LEU A 54 -4.70 10.60 6.24
N PHE A 55 -5.36 9.96 7.21
CA PHE A 55 -5.76 8.56 7.10
C PHE A 55 -6.85 8.33 6.04
N ILE A 56 -7.81 9.23 5.89
CA ILE A 56 -8.80 9.18 4.80
C ILE A 56 -8.10 9.25 3.43
N GLU A 57 -7.15 10.18 3.28
CA GLU A 57 -6.39 10.32 2.03
C GLU A 57 -5.54 9.07 1.72
N LEU A 58 -4.93 8.49 2.75
CA LEU A 58 -4.21 7.21 2.63
C LEU A 58 -5.14 6.09 2.16
N ALA A 59 -6.32 5.95 2.77
CA ALA A 59 -7.32 4.96 2.41
C ALA A 59 -7.77 5.10 0.93
N ARG A 60 -8.06 6.33 0.49
CA ARG A 60 -8.41 6.62 -0.92
C ARG A 60 -7.33 6.16 -1.89
N ARG A 61 -6.07 6.51 -1.61
CA ARG A 61 -4.93 6.15 -2.47
C ARG A 61 -4.69 4.65 -2.48
N PHE A 62 -4.84 3.99 -1.33
CA PHE A 62 -4.69 2.55 -1.22
C PHE A 62 -5.74 1.83 -2.06
N ARG A 63 -7.03 2.20 -1.90
CA ARG A 63 -8.13 1.66 -2.70
C ARG A 63 -7.91 1.89 -4.20
N ALA A 64 -7.60 3.12 -4.60
CA ALA A 64 -7.34 3.44 -6.00
C ALA A 64 -6.15 2.64 -6.59
N THR A 65 -5.13 2.36 -5.77
CA THR A 65 -3.98 1.54 -6.17
C THR A 65 -4.37 0.07 -6.32
N ALA A 66 -5.10 -0.48 -5.35
CA ALA A 66 -5.58 -1.86 -5.37
C ALA A 66 -6.51 -2.16 -6.56
N HIS A 67 -7.38 -1.21 -6.91
CA HIS A 67 -8.26 -1.31 -8.06
C HIS A 67 -7.50 -1.49 -9.38
N ARG A 68 -6.26 -0.96 -9.51
CA ARG A 68 -5.39 -1.20 -10.69
C ARG A 68 -4.97 -2.66 -10.84
N PHE A 69 -5.06 -3.44 -9.77
CA PHE A 69 -4.78 -4.87 -9.75
C PHE A 69 -6.06 -5.73 -9.72
N GLY A 70 -7.24 -5.11 -9.90
CA GLY A 70 -8.53 -5.79 -9.84
C GLY A 70 -8.95 -6.21 -8.44
N ILE A 71 -8.42 -5.54 -7.41
CA ILE A 71 -8.77 -5.77 -6.00
C ILE A 71 -9.65 -4.63 -5.53
N ASP A 72 -10.87 -4.95 -5.12
CA ASP A 72 -11.80 -4.00 -4.52
C ASP A 72 -11.66 -4.00 -3.00
N PHE A 73 -11.41 -2.83 -2.44
CA PHE A 73 -11.44 -2.60 -0.99
C PHE A 73 -12.63 -1.74 -0.62
N GLU A 74 -13.40 -2.20 0.36
CA GLU A 74 -14.33 -1.37 1.11
C GLU A 74 -13.63 -0.88 2.37
N ILE A 75 -13.45 0.43 2.48
CA ILE A 75 -12.80 1.06 3.63
C ILE A 75 -13.81 2.03 4.24
N SER A 76 -14.01 1.95 5.56
CA SER A 76 -14.79 2.93 6.31
C SER A 76 -13.95 3.57 7.41
N VAL A 77 -14.21 4.85 7.68
CA VAL A 77 -13.61 5.59 8.79
C VAL A 77 -14.76 6.13 9.62
N GLU A 78 -14.86 5.70 10.88
CA GLU A 78 -15.97 6.06 11.78
C GLU A 78 -17.37 5.76 11.20
N GLY A 79 -17.48 4.70 10.39
CA GLY A 79 -18.74 4.31 9.74
C GLY A 79 -19.05 5.04 8.43
N GLU A 80 -18.24 6.02 8.04
CA GLU A 80 -18.34 6.67 6.73
C GLU A 80 -17.49 5.93 5.70
N SER A 81 -18.09 5.54 4.58
CA SER A 81 -17.39 4.89 3.47
C SER A 81 -16.41 5.84 2.78
N VAL A 82 -15.19 5.38 2.56
CA VAL A 82 -14.16 6.13 1.85
C VAL A 82 -14.33 5.92 0.33
N GLU A 83 -14.98 6.89 -0.30
CA GLU A 83 -15.11 7.02 -1.77
C GLU A 83 -13.83 7.50 -2.47
#